data_AF-A0A2S7QQM6-F1
#
_entry.id   AF-A0A2S7QQM6-F1
#
_cell.length_a   1.000
_cell.length_b   1.000
_cell.length_c   1.000
_cell.angle_alpha   90.00
_cell.angle_beta   90.00
_cell.angle_gamma   90.00
#
_symmetry.space_group_name_H-M   'P 1'
#
loop_
_entity.id
_entity.type
_entity.pdbx_description
1 polymer ?
#
loop_
_entity_poly.entity_id
_entity_poly.type
_entity_poly.pdbx_seq_one_letter_code
_entity_poly.pdbx_strand_id
1 'polypeptide(L)'
;MKLSIVKLASFAALLTPVVANFDVYMVEAHERVFGSYQQAWQIFEAQPSSCDAVRSAAIWFRSGDVSGDKEGVRCSGSGCTYTAPAGDIDVLEMNFSNSPKVWHWTLYKDRGYTMVGLDGNTYGNCIVFPNGDYDCDTNNGAQTLRGYRKFRCLTQYTVSSIFS
;
A
#
# COMPACT_ATOMS: atom_id res chain seq x y z
N MET A 1 -20.48 61.07 20.20
CA MET A 1 -19.56 59.93 20.42
C MET A 1 -19.88 58.87 19.38
N LYS A 2 -18.96 58.57 18.45
CA LYS A 2 -19.11 57.48 17.47
C LYS A 2 -18.26 56.31 17.96
N LEU A 3 -18.90 55.22 18.37
CA LEU A 3 -18.22 53.96 18.69
C LEU A 3 -17.87 53.25 17.37
N SER A 4 -16.58 53.16 17.09
CA SER A 4 -16.07 52.42 15.94
C SER A 4 -15.94 50.95 16.33
N ILE A 5 -16.77 50.09 15.73
CA ILE A 5 -16.73 48.64 15.92
C ILE A 5 -15.58 48.08 15.07
N VAL A 6 -14.50 47.67 15.71
CA VAL A 6 -13.43 46.90 15.07
C VAL A 6 -13.92 45.46 14.92
N LYS A 7 -14.14 45.02 13.67
CA LYS A 7 -14.42 43.62 13.37
C LYS A 7 -13.11 42.82 13.42
N LEU A 8 -12.93 41.99 14.44
CA LEU A 8 -11.92 40.93 14.40
C LEU A 8 -12.31 39.93 13.31
N ALA A 9 -11.54 39.87 12.23
CA ALA A 9 -11.61 38.76 11.29
C ALA A 9 -10.83 37.58 11.89
N SER A 10 -11.55 36.57 12.38
CA SER A 10 -10.94 35.29 12.76
C SER A 10 -10.46 34.58 11.50
N PHE A 11 -9.14 34.54 11.30
CA PHE A 11 -8.51 33.64 10.34
C PHE A 11 -8.60 32.21 10.90
N ALA A 12 -9.62 31.46 10.49
CA ALA A 12 -9.61 30.02 10.63
C ALA A 12 -8.52 29.48 9.71
N ALA A 13 -7.38 29.05 10.27
CA ALA A 13 -6.34 28.36 9.53
C ALA A 13 -6.96 27.08 8.93
N LEU A 14 -7.10 27.05 7.61
CA LEU A 14 -7.43 25.86 6.85
C LEU A 14 -6.25 24.89 6.98
N LEU A 15 -6.27 24.03 7.99
CA LEU A 15 -5.42 22.86 8.04
C LEU A 15 -5.88 21.97 6.87
N THR A 16 -5.19 22.02 5.74
CA THR A 16 -5.34 20.99 4.72
C THR A 16 -4.90 19.68 5.38
N PRO A 17 -5.78 18.67 5.50
CA PRO A 17 -5.35 17.38 6.01
C PRO A 17 -4.21 16.90 5.12
N VAL A 18 -3.02 16.68 5.72
CA VAL A 18 -1.90 16.09 5.00
C VAL A 18 -2.34 14.67 4.66
N VAL A 19 -2.66 14.45 3.39
CA VAL A 19 -2.97 13.12 2.88
C VAL A 19 -1.63 12.38 2.81
N ALA A 20 -1.47 11.36 3.67
CA ALA A 20 -0.40 10.40 3.56
C ALA A 20 -0.64 9.51 2.33
N ASN A 21 0.40 8.86 1.85
CA ASN A 21 0.26 7.91 0.75
C ASN A 21 1.23 6.76 0.87
N PHE A 22 0.85 5.63 0.28
CA PHE A 22 1.78 4.52 0.10
C PHE A 22 1.59 3.89 -1.28
N ASP A 23 2.69 3.39 -1.82
CA ASP A 23 2.74 2.66 -3.07
C ASP A 23 2.71 1.15 -2.77
N VAL A 24 1.86 0.42 -3.48
CA VAL A 24 1.70 -1.04 -3.36
C VAL A 24 2.42 -1.73 -4.51
N TYR A 25 3.30 -2.66 -4.17
CA TYR A 25 4.10 -3.42 -5.13
C TYR A 25 3.74 -4.90 -5.08
N MET A 26 3.57 -5.51 -6.25
CA MET A 26 3.68 -6.96 -6.39
C MET A 26 5.15 -7.30 -6.57
N VAL A 27 5.65 -8.26 -5.80
CA VAL A 27 7.07 -8.61 -5.75
C VAL A 27 7.27 -10.02 -6.28
N GLU A 28 8.16 -10.15 -7.26
CA GLU A 28 8.78 -11.42 -7.63
C GLU A 28 10.06 -11.58 -6.81
N ALA A 29 10.07 -12.55 -5.90
CA ALA A 29 11.25 -12.95 -5.15
C ALA A 29 11.87 -14.18 -5.81
N HIS A 30 13.07 -14.01 -6.37
CA HIS A 30 13.85 -15.09 -6.97
C HIS A 30 14.97 -15.51 -6.01
N GLU A 31 14.91 -16.74 -5.53
CA GLU A 31 15.96 -17.36 -4.71
C GLU A 31 16.91 -18.11 -5.64
N ARG A 32 18.20 -17.74 -5.63
CA ARG A 32 19.17 -18.17 -6.63
C ARG A 32 19.79 -19.54 -6.33
N VAL A 33 19.83 -19.97 -5.08
CA VAL A 33 20.47 -21.24 -4.68
C VAL A 33 19.62 -22.44 -5.13
N PHE A 34 18.30 -22.32 -4.99
CA PHE A 34 17.31 -23.33 -5.33
C PHE A 34 16.55 -23.01 -6.64
N GLY A 35 16.77 -21.83 -7.23
CA GLY A 35 16.13 -21.40 -8.48
C GLY A 35 14.62 -21.24 -8.37
N SER A 36 14.13 -20.85 -7.19
CA SER A 36 12.70 -20.78 -6.89
C SER A 36 12.17 -19.36 -6.98
N TYR A 37 10.90 -19.24 -7.40
CA TYR A 37 10.20 -17.96 -7.53
C TYR A 37 9.02 -17.93 -6.57
N GLN A 38 8.87 -16.82 -5.85
CA GLN A 38 7.74 -16.57 -4.97
C GLN A 38 7.11 -15.21 -5.29
N GLN A 39 5.79 -15.13 -5.16
CA GLN A 39 5.04 -13.87 -5.27
C GLN A 39 4.69 -13.36 -3.89
N ALA A 40 4.98 -12.10 -3.66
CA ALA A 40 4.64 -11.40 -2.43
C ALA A 40 4.25 -9.96 -2.71
N TRP A 41 3.99 -9.21 -1.64
CA TRP A 41 3.62 -7.81 -1.70
C TRP A 41 4.47 -7.01 -0.74
N GLN A 42 4.77 -5.78 -1.13
CA GLN A 42 5.44 -4.79 -0.28
C GLN A 42 4.73 -3.44 -0.44
N ILE A 43 4.80 -2.62 0.61
CA ILE A 43 4.33 -1.24 0.59
C ILE A 43 5.43 -0.29 1.03
N PHE A 44 5.43 0.91 0.46
CA PHE A 44 6.39 1.96 0.77
C PHE A 44 5.70 3.33 0.72
N GLU A 45 6.14 4.32 1.51
CA GLU A 45 5.59 5.69 1.44
C GLU A 45 5.69 6.29 0.02
N ALA A 46 6.77 5.96 -0.66
CA ALA A 46 7.03 6.28 -2.05
C ALA A 46 7.98 5.23 -2.64
N GLN A 47 8.31 5.33 -3.93
CA GLN A 47 9.30 4.47 -4.56
C GLN A 47 10.58 4.36 -3.70
N PRO A 48 11.02 3.13 -3.34
CA PRO A 48 12.17 2.94 -2.48
C PRO A 48 13.43 3.49 -3.14
N SER A 49 14.22 4.26 -2.38
CA SER A 49 15.43 4.92 -2.90
C SER A 49 16.68 4.02 -2.87
N SER A 50 16.61 2.85 -2.23
CA SER A 50 17.74 1.92 -2.12
C SER A 50 17.29 0.48 -1.91
N CYS A 51 18.16 -0.47 -2.24
CA CYS A 51 17.92 -1.89 -1.98
C CYS A 51 17.99 -2.25 -0.49
N ASP A 52 18.62 -1.43 0.34
CA ASP A 52 18.55 -1.60 1.79
C ASP A 52 17.12 -1.33 2.30
N ALA A 53 16.45 -0.29 1.78
CA ALA A 53 15.05 -0.02 2.10
C ALA A 53 14.12 -1.16 1.66
N VAL A 54 14.36 -1.71 0.45
CA VAL A 54 13.63 -2.88 -0.07
C VAL A 54 13.83 -4.11 0.82
N ARG A 55 15.07 -4.37 1.25
CA ARG A 55 15.43 -5.52 2.10
C ARG A 55 14.83 -5.42 3.50
N SER A 56 14.74 -4.21 4.06
CA SER A 56 14.20 -3.98 5.40
C SER A 56 12.67 -3.93 5.47
N ALA A 57 12.00 -3.75 4.33
CA ALA A 57 10.54 -3.66 4.30
C ALA A 57 9.88 -5.02 4.52
N ALA A 58 8.74 -5.01 5.21
CA ALA A 58 7.96 -6.23 5.42
C ALA A 58 7.50 -6.82 4.08
N ILE A 59 7.36 -8.15 4.07
CA ILE A 59 6.91 -8.92 2.90
C ILE A 59 5.64 -9.66 3.29
N TRP A 60 4.56 -9.42 2.56
CA TRP A 60 3.30 -10.13 2.75
C TRP A 60 3.08 -11.09 1.60
N PHE A 61 3.10 -12.39 1.90
CA PHE A 61 2.89 -13.40 0.88
C PHE A 61 1.45 -13.41 0.38
N ARG A 62 1.28 -13.85 -0.87
CA ARG A 62 -0.04 -14.09 -1.43
C ARG A 62 -0.74 -15.18 -0.63
N SER A 63 -1.96 -14.91 -0.18
CA SER A 63 -2.85 -15.89 0.45
C SER A 63 -4.18 -15.97 -0.30
N GLY A 64 -4.81 -17.16 -0.28
CA GLY A 64 -6.18 -17.31 -0.76
C GLY A 64 -7.21 -16.71 0.20
N ASP A 65 -6.83 -16.49 1.46
CA ASP A 65 -7.66 -15.99 2.54
C ASP A 65 -6.83 -15.17 3.53
N VAL A 66 -7.22 -13.93 3.77
CA VAL A 66 -6.60 -13.02 4.74
C VAL A 66 -7.62 -12.51 5.77
N SER A 67 -8.74 -13.22 5.91
CA SER A 67 -9.79 -12.91 6.88
C SER A 67 -9.39 -13.24 8.32
N GLY A 68 -10.04 -12.58 9.28
CA GLY A 68 -9.78 -12.77 10.70
C GLY A 68 -8.38 -12.30 11.08
N ASP A 69 -7.55 -13.22 11.60
CA ASP A 69 -6.20 -12.95 12.12
C ASP A 69 -5.08 -13.28 11.13
N LYS A 70 -5.41 -13.58 9.87
CA LYS A 70 -4.45 -13.99 8.85
C LYS A 70 -3.88 -12.77 8.12
N GLU A 71 -2.64 -12.43 8.44
CA GLU A 71 -1.88 -11.42 7.69
C GLU A 71 -1.55 -11.91 6.28
N GLY A 72 -1.48 -10.98 5.34
CA GLY A 72 -1.13 -11.27 3.96
C GLY A 72 -1.87 -10.39 2.97
N VAL A 73 -1.77 -10.77 1.70
CA VAL A 73 -2.54 -10.14 0.64
C VAL A 73 -3.25 -11.19 -0.20
N ARG A 74 -4.56 -11.04 -0.35
CA ARG A 74 -5.37 -11.79 -1.31
C ARG A 74 -5.61 -10.92 -2.53
N CYS A 75 -5.41 -11.52 -3.70
CA CYS A 75 -5.61 -10.84 -4.98
C CYS A 75 -6.50 -11.70 -5.89
N SER A 76 -7.49 -11.05 -6.51
CA SER A 76 -8.37 -11.63 -7.54
C SER A 76 -8.35 -10.78 -8.82
N GLY A 77 -8.49 -11.44 -9.97
CA GLY A 77 -8.42 -10.83 -11.30
C GLY A 77 -7.15 -11.23 -12.07
N SER A 78 -7.10 -10.94 -13.37
CA SER A 78 -5.96 -11.29 -14.23
C SER A 78 -4.72 -10.41 -13.96
N GLY A 79 -4.87 -9.32 -13.22
CA GLY A 79 -3.79 -8.43 -12.79
C GLY A 79 -2.94 -8.95 -11.62
N CYS A 80 -3.29 -10.12 -11.04
CA CYS A 80 -2.65 -10.68 -9.85
C CYS A 80 -1.33 -11.42 -10.10
N THR A 81 -0.56 -10.96 -11.08
CA THR A 81 0.80 -11.43 -11.36
C THR A 81 1.74 -10.22 -11.42
N TYR A 82 3.05 -10.46 -11.33
CA TYR A 82 4.04 -9.40 -11.19
C TYR A 82 4.09 -8.46 -12.41
N THR A 83 3.97 -8.96 -13.64
CA THR A 83 3.95 -8.12 -14.87
C THR A 83 2.55 -7.72 -15.36
N ALA A 84 1.48 -8.34 -14.88
CA ALA A 84 0.14 -8.03 -15.39
C ALA A 84 -0.28 -6.58 -15.06
N PRO A 85 -1.09 -5.92 -15.91
CA PRO A 85 -1.58 -4.57 -15.64
C PRO A 85 -2.35 -4.51 -14.31
N ALA A 86 -2.06 -3.50 -13.49
CA ALA A 86 -2.74 -3.33 -12.21
C ALA A 86 -4.25 -3.07 -12.35
N GLY A 87 -4.66 -2.46 -13.47
CA GLY A 87 -6.08 -2.26 -13.80
C GLY A 87 -6.87 -3.55 -14.02
N ASP A 88 -6.18 -4.69 -14.13
CA ASP A 88 -6.80 -6.02 -14.26
C ASP A 88 -6.96 -6.72 -12.90
N ILE A 89 -6.62 -6.06 -11.80
CA ILE A 89 -6.92 -6.53 -10.44
C ILE A 89 -8.36 -6.13 -10.13
N ASP A 90 -9.21 -7.11 -9.87
CA ASP A 90 -10.63 -6.89 -9.54
C ASP A 90 -10.81 -6.64 -8.05
N VAL A 91 -10.07 -7.40 -7.22
CA VAL A 91 -10.08 -7.28 -5.75
C VAL A 91 -8.65 -7.41 -5.22
N LEU A 92 -8.25 -6.47 -4.37
CA LEU A 92 -7.04 -6.57 -3.57
C LEU A 92 -7.39 -6.40 -2.09
N GLU A 93 -7.34 -7.50 -1.34
CA GLU A 93 -7.58 -7.52 0.10
C GLU A 93 -6.24 -7.65 0.81
N MET A 94 -5.92 -6.67 1.65
CA MET A 94 -4.64 -6.51 2.34
C MET A 94 -4.91 -6.54 3.83
N ASN A 95 -4.23 -7.43 4.54
CA ASN A 95 -4.24 -7.48 5.99
C ASN A 95 -2.79 -7.37 6.47
N PHE A 96 -2.37 -6.15 6.82
CA PHE A 96 -0.98 -5.88 7.14
C PHE A 96 -0.61 -6.17 8.59
N SER A 97 -1.59 -6.39 9.47
CA SER A 97 -1.38 -6.66 10.88
C SER A 97 -2.55 -7.42 11.48
N ASN A 98 -2.25 -8.41 12.32
CA ASN A 98 -3.26 -9.12 13.09
C ASN A 98 -3.92 -8.25 14.17
N SER A 99 -3.31 -7.13 14.59
CA SER A 99 -3.84 -6.17 15.55
C SER A 99 -3.05 -4.85 15.54
N PRO A 100 -3.69 -3.68 15.39
CA PRO A 100 -5.13 -3.45 15.26
C PRO A 100 -5.68 -3.78 13.86
N LYS A 101 -6.94 -4.24 13.80
CA LYS A 101 -7.65 -4.58 12.55
C LYS A 101 -7.88 -3.42 11.58
N VAL A 102 -7.52 -2.20 11.97
CA VAL A 102 -7.61 -1.01 11.13
C VAL A 102 -6.73 -1.12 9.88
N TRP A 103 -5.72 -2.01 9.88
CA TRP A 103 -4.82 -2.28 8.75
C TRP A 103 -5.31 -3.38 7.80
N HIS A 104 -6.59 -3.75 7.90
CA HIS A 104 -7.26 -4.66 6.99
C HIS A 104 -8.15 -3.88 6.03
N TRP A 105 -7.73 -3.79 4.77
CA TRP A 105 -8.45 -3.07 3.72
C TRP A 105 -8.67 -3.90 2.47
N THR A 106 -9.77 -3.62 1.79
CA THR A 106 -10.07 -4.21 0.48
C THR A 106 -10.28 -3.11 -0.55
N LEU A 107 -9.60 -3.27 -1.69
CA LEU A 107 -9.78 -2.45 -2.89
C LEU A 107 -10.67 -3.22 -3.86
N TYR A 108 -11.71 -2.56 -4.36
CA TYR A 108 -12.61 -3.13 -5.35
C TYR A 108 -12.58 -2.30 -6.65
N LYS A 109 -12.31 -2.95 -7.78
CA LYS A 109 -12.24 -2.28 -9.10
C LYS A 109 -13.57 -1.64 -9.49
N ASP A 110 -14.68 -2.33 -9.25
CA ASP A 110 -16.04 -1.84 -9.54
C ASP A 110 -16.45 -0.63 -8.67
N ARG A 111 -15.67 -0.31 -7.63
CA ARG A 111 -15.82 0.88 -6.77
C ARG A 111 -14.68 1.88 -6.95
N GLY A 112 -14.01 1.85 -8.10
CA GLY A 112 -12.89 2.75 -8.41
C GLY A 112 -11.73 2.63 -7.43
N TYR A 113 -11.46 1.42 -6.91
CA TYR A 113 -10.40 1.11 -5.95
C TYR A 113 -10.47 1.93 -4.66
N THR A 114 -11.69 2.22 -4.20
CA THR A 114 -11.92 2.73 -2.85
C THR A 114 -11.35 1.76 -1.81
N MET A 115 -10.64 2.29 -0.81
CA MET A 115 -10.00 1.50 0.24
C MET A 115 -10.96 1.33 1.43
N VAL A 116 -11.58 0.15 1.53
CA VAL A 116 -12.66 -0.14 2.49
C VAL A 116 -12.17 -1.06 3.59
N GLY A 117 -12.42 -0.71 4.86
CA GLY A 117 -12.08 -1.54 6.01
C GLY A 117 -13.12 -2.62 6.34
N LEU A 118 -12.81 -3.49 7.30
CA LEU A 118 -13.73 -4.53 7.80
C LEU A 118 -15.02 -3.97 8.44
N ASP A 119 -14.96 -2.72 8.92
CA ASP A 119 -16.09 -1.98 9.47
C ASP A 119 -16.99 -1.34 8.41
N GLY A 120 -16.63 -1.49 7.12
CA GLY A 120 -17.33 -0.89 5.98
C GLY A 120 -17.01 0.59 5.76
N ASN A 121 -16.15 1.20 6.58
CA ASN A 121 -15.72 2.59 6.40
C ASN A 121 -14.70 2.72 5.28
N THR A 122 -14.65 3.91 4.68
CA THR A 122 -13.62 4.26 3.69
C THR A 122 -12.43 4.90 4.38
N TYR A 123 -11.25 4.33 4.15
CA TYR A 123 -9.98 4.79 4.73
C TYR A 123 -9.09 5.51 3.72
N GLY A 124 -9.54 5.61 2.47
CA GLY A 124 -8.79 6.26 1.40
C GLY A 124 -9.26 5.81 0.03
N ASN A 125 -8.47 6.17 -0.97
CA ASN A 125 -8.66 5.71 -2.34
C ASN A 125 -7.31 5.36 -2.95
N CYS A 126 -7.27 4.29 -3.73
CA CYS A 126 -6.08 3.90 -4.46
C CYS A 126 -6.28 4.15 -5.94
N ILE A 127 -5.23 4.63 -6.60
CA ILE A 127 -5.21 4.81 -8.05
C ILE A 127 -4.23 3.80 -8.66
N VAL A 128 -4.57 3.29 -9.83
CA VAL A 128 -3.63 2.52 -10.65
C VAL A 128 -2.44 3.42 -10.94
N PHE A 129 -1.27 3.03 -10.44
CA PHE A 129 -0.08 3.88 -10.45
C PHE A 129 1.16 3.09 -10.88
N PRO A 130 1.21 2.66 -12.16
CA PRO A 130 2.32 1.87 -12.67
C PRO A 130 3.59 2.71 -12.82
N ASN A 131 4.68 2.04 -13.25
CA ASN A 131 6.03 2.58 -13.39
C ASN A 131 6.66 2.84 -12.01
N GLY A 132 7.98 2.92 -11.88
CA GLY A 132 8.65 3.03 -10.57
C GLY A 132 9.00 1.68 -9.94
N ASP A 133 9.15 0.66 -10.78
CA ASP A 133 9.62 -0.66 -10.40
C ASP A 133 11.05 -0.61 -9.84
N TYR A 134 11.42 -1.62 -9.06
CA TYR A 134 12.78 -1.81 -8.55
C TYR A 134 13.26 -3.24 -8.80
N ASP A 135 14.58 -3.40 -8.93
CA ASP A 135 15.27 -4.68 -8.99
C ASP A 135 16.45 -4.64 -8.02
N CYS A 136 16.40 -5.47 -6.99
CA CYS A 136 17.34 -5.43 -5.88
C CYS A 136 17.86 -6.80 -5.51
N ASP A 137 19.19 -6.95 -5.54
CA ASP A 137 19.85 -8.10 -4.94
C ASP A 137 19.88 -7.97 -3.41
N THR A 138 19.36 -8.98 -2.73
CA THR A 138 19.27 -9.11 -1.27
C THR A 138 20.02 -10.36 -0.80
N ASN A 139 20.17 -10.52 0.51
CA ASN A 139 20.83 -11.68 1.13
C ASN A 139 22.23 -11.97 0.55
N ASN A 140 23.06 -10.93 0.43
CA ASN A 140 24.40 -11.01 -0.18
C ASN A 140 24.40 -11.61 -1.60
N GLY A 141 23.34 -11.37 -2.37
CA GLY A 141 23.18 -11.87 -3.74
C GLY A 141 22.53 -13.25 -3.84
N ALA A 142 22.12 -13.87 -2.72
CA ALA A 142 21.39 -15.14 -2.74
C ALA A 142 19.93 -15.00 -3.19
N GLN A 143 19.37 -13.79 -3.11
CA GLN A 143 18.00 -13.50 -3.53
C GLN A 143 17.95 -12.22 -4.35
N THR A 144 17.02 -12.15 -5.29
CA THR A 144 16.68 -10.93 -6.02
C THR A 144 15.20 -10.63 -5.78
N LEU A 145 14.89 -9.39 -5.39
CA LEU A 145 13.54 -8.88 -5.23
C LEU A 145 13.23 -7.88 -6.34
N ARG A 146 12.27 -8.21 -7.19
CA ARG A 146 11.75 -7.34 -8.24
C ARG A 146 10.36 -6.86 -7.88
N GLY A 147 10.22 -5.58 -7.58
CA GLY A 147 8.94 -4.97 -7.24
C GLY A 147 8.34 -4.25 -8.43
N TYR A 148 7.07 -4.53 -8.71
CA TYR A 148 6.29 -3.92 -9.77
C TYR A 148 5.20 -3.07 -9.16
N ARG A 149 5.24 -1.74 -9.38
CA ARG A 149 4.27 -0.83 -8.75
C ARG A 149 2.89 -1.03 -9.34
N LYS A 150 1.90 -1.27 -8.48
CA LYS A 150 0.50 -1.49 -8.88
C LYS A 150 -0.37 -0.28 -8.57
N PHE A 151 -0.35 0.16 -7.31
CA PHE A 151 -1.22 1.22 -6.84
C PHE A 151 -0.46 2.28 -6.06
N ARG A 152 -1.01 3.49 -6.04
CA ARG A 152 -0.76 4.50 -5.01
C ARG A 152 -2.04 4.70 -4.23
N CYS A 153 -2.00 4.46 -2.93
CA CYS A 153 -3.10 4.64 -2.01
C CYS A 153 -2.94 5.96 -1.26
N LEU A 154 -3.98 6.79 -1.30
CA LEU A 154 -4.09 8.05 -0.58
C LEU A 154 -4.92 7.82 0.67
N THR A 155 -4.37 8.11 1.84
CA THR A 155 -4.99 7.82 3.13
C THR A 155 -4.51 8.80 4.21
N GLN A 156 -5.04 8.69 5.42
CA GLN A 156 -4.55 9.45 6.58
C GLN A 156 -3.41 8.74 7.32
N TYR A 157 -3.09 7.51 6.95
CA TYR A 157 -2.10 6.67 7.62
C TYR A 157 -0.78 6.62 6.85
N THR A 158 0.31 6.77 7.57
CA THR A 158 1.66 6.55 7.02
C THR A 158 1.97 5.06 7.03
N VAL A 159 2.85 4.61 6.16
CA VAL A 159 3.42 3.25 6.22
C VAL A 159 4.05 2.98 7.58
N SER A 160 4.69 3.98 8.19
CA SER A 160 5.24 3.84 9.54
C SER A 160 4.18 3.49 10.60
N SER A 161 2.93 3.95 10.44
CA SER A 161 1.83 3.63 11.35
C SER A 161 1.28 2.21 11.16
N ILE A 162 1.44 1.65 9.96
CA ILE A 162 1.06 0.25 9.67
C ILE A 162 2.06 -0.72 10.33
N PHE A 163 3.32 -0.32 10.46
CA PHE A 163 4.42 -1.12 11.02
C PHE A 163 4.63 -0.99 12.53
N SER A 164 3.97 -0.02 13.19
CA SER A 164 4.09 0.23 14.64
C SER A 164 3.12 -0.61 15.46
#